data_AF-A0A347TL74-F1
#
_entry.id   AF-A0A347TL74-F1
#
_cell.length_a   1.000
_cell.length_b   1.000
_cell.length_c   1.000
_cell.angle_alpha   90.00
_cell.angle_beta   90.00
_cell.angle_gamma   90.00
#
_symmetry.space_group_name_H-M   'P 1'
#
loop_
_entity.id
_entity.type
_entity.pdbx_description
1 polymer ?
#
loop_
_entity_poly.entity_id
_entity_poly.type
_entity_poly.pdbx_seq_one_letter_code
_entity_poly.pdbx_strand_id
1 'polypeptide(L)'
;MLKKDEWTQEELFKYTQLLKADGIKVVLIDTILKPLINIESITYNPFEMKEYPKGTVFVFYCDTGKTTKERLNFYRKKFPDYICISLRGGKGYWRPNFQLQKEIEKNV
;
A
#
# COMPACT_ATOMS: atom_id res chain seq x y z
N MET A 1 0.20 12.94 2.33
CA MET A 1 0.27 11.52 1.90
C MET A 1 0.79 10.59 3.00
N LEU A 2 2.02 10.77 3.52
CA LEU A 2 2.68 9.83 4.44
C LEU A 2 2.18 9.86 5.90
N LYS A 3 1.49 10.93 6.32
CA LYS A 3 0.90 11.07 7.66
C LYS A 3 -0.44 10.33 7.84
N LYS A 4 -1.02 9.80 6.76
CA LYS A 4 -2.28 9.05 6.81
C LYS A 4 -2.00 7.60 7.21
N ASP A 5 -2.93 6.98 7.93
CA ASP A 5 -2.86 5.56 8.25
C ASP A 5 -3.34 4.66 7.10
N GLU A 6 -4.18 5.21 6.21
CA GLU A 6 -4.80 4.48 5.11
C GLU A 6 -4.74 5.25 3.79
N TRP A 7 -4.56 4.51 2.70
CA TRP A 7 -4.71 4.99 1.33
C TRP A 7 -5.81 4.25 0.60
N THR A 8 -6.54 4.95 -0.27
CA THR A 8 -7.40 4.31 -1.29
C THR A 8 -6.55 3.72 -2.44
N GLN A 9 -7.18 2.96 -3.34
CA GLN A 9 -6.52 2.51 -4.58
C GLN A 9 -6.06 3.70 -5.45
N GLU A 10 -6.85 4.77 -5.53
CA GLU A 10 -6.49 6.00 -6.24
C GLU A 10 -5.25 6.66 -5.62
N GLU A 11 -5.26 6.80 -4.29
CA GLU A 11 -4.14 7.36 -3.53
C GLU A 11 -2.87 6.51 -3.66
N LEU A 12 -3.00 5.18 -3.66
CA LEU A 12 -1.89 4.28 -3.92
C LEU A 12 -1.23 4.60 -5.27
N PHE A 13 -2.01 4.69 -6.35
CA PHE A 13 -1.44 5.00 -7.67
C PHE A 13 -0.84 6.40 -7.73
N LYS A 14 -1.57 7.41 -7.27
CA LYS A 14 -1.13 8.81 -7.28
C LYS A 14 0.15 9.01 -6.46
N TYR A 15 0.16 8.54 -5.23
CA TYR A 15 1.31 8.73 -4.34
C TYR A 15 2.49 7.85 -4.73
N THR A 16 2.30 6.67 -5.32
CA THR A 16 3.40 5.87 -5.86
C THR A 16 4.16 6.63 -6.94
N GLN A 17 3.46 7.31 -7.85
CA GLN A 17 4.11 8.11 -8.89
C GLN A 17 4.86 9.31 -8.32
N LEU A 18 4.25 10.06 -7.40
CA LEU A 18 4.87 11.22 -6.76
C LEU A 18 6.10 10.83 -5.94
N LEU A 19 5.98 9.82 -5.08
CA LEU A 19 7.08 9.36 -4.23
C LEU A 19 8.24 8.77 -5.03
N LYS A 20 7.95 8.11 -6.17
CA LYS A 20 8.98 7.63 -7.07
C LYS A 20 9.82 8.78 -7.65
N ALA A 21 9.21 9.92 -7.95
CA ALA A 21 9.94 11.12 -8.41
C ALA A 21 10.87 11.67 -7.32
N ASP A 22 10.50 11.51 -6.04
CA ASP A 22 11.31 11.87 -4.88
C ASP A 22 12.33 10.79 -4.49
N GLY A 23 12.47 9.70 -5.26
CA GLY A 23 13.36 8.58 -4.97
C GLY A 23 12.88 7.65 -3.85
N ILE A 24 11.63 7.79 -3.39
CA ILE A 24 11.03 6.98 -2.33
C ILE A 24 10.29 5.79 -2.96
N LYS A 25 10.66 4.58 -2.53
CA LYS A 25 10.03 3.34 -3.00
C LYS A 25 8.70 3.10 -2.29
N VAL A 26 7.70 2.64 -3.04
CA VAL A 26 6.41 2.17 -2.52
C VAL A 26 6.26 0.69 -2.88
N VAL A 27 5.86 -0.13 -1.90
CA VAL A 27 5.73 -1.58 -2.06
C VAL A 27 4.40 -2.03 -1.48
N LEU A 28 3.62 -2.74 -2.28
CA LEU A 28 2.36 -3.35 -1.85
C LEU A 28 2.63 -4.71 -1.22
N ILE A 29 2.10 -4.94 -0.02
CA ILE A 29 2.38 -6.11 0.82
C ILE A 29 1.10 -6.94 0.99
N ASP A 30 1.12 -8.15 0.45
CA ASP A 30 0.09 -9.17 0.61
C ASP A 30 0.25 -9.91 1.93
N THR A 31 -0.71 -9.76 2.84
CA THR A 31 -0.71 -10.47 4.12
C THR A 31 -1.61 -11.71 4.14
N ILE A 32 -2.19 -12.10 3.01
CA ILE A 32 -3.21 -13.16 2.90
C ILE A 32 -2.93 -14.21 1.82
N LEU A 33 -1.80 -14.13 1.12
CA LEU A 33 -1.40 -15.06 0.02
C LEU A 33 -2.41 -15.09 -1.12
N LYS A 34 -2.99 -13.92 -1.43
CA LYS A 34 -4.00 -13.75 -2.48
C LYS A 34 -3.70 -12.46 -3.25
N PRO A 35 -2.70 -12.46 -4.16
CA PRO A 35 -2.26 -11.28 -4.89
C PRO A 35 -3.43 -10.52 -5.54
N LEU A 36 -3.31 -9.19 -5.55
CA LEU A 36 -4.25 -8.34 -6.28
C LEU A 36 -3.97 -8.44 -7.79
N ILE A 37 -5.03 -8.44 -8.58
CA ILE A 37 -4.93 -8.55 -10.04
C ILE A 37 -4.40 -7.23 -10.61
N ASN A 38 -3.49 -7.30 -11.58
CA ASN A 38 -2.92 -6.16 -12.33
C ASN A 38 -2.11 -5.16 -11.49
N ILE A 39 -1.55 -5.57 -10.35
CA ILE A 39 -0.56 -4.80 -9.61
C ILE A 39 0.46 -5.73 -8.97
N GLU A 40 1.72 -5.33 -8.97
CA GLU A 40 2.78 -6.09 -8.31
C GLU A 40 2.64 -5.96 -6.78
N SER A 41 2.75 -7.08 -6.08
CA SER A 41 2.81 -7.14 -4.62
C SER A 41 3.76 -8.23 -4.18
N ILE A 42 4.41 -8.05 -3.04
CA ILE A 42 5.18 -9.12 -2.39
C ILE A 42 4.37 -9.73 -1.25
N THR A 43 4.62 -10.99 -0.93
CA THR A 43 4.10 -11.61 0.29
C THR A 43 4.78 -11.01 1.51
N TYR A 44 4.04 -10.85 2.60
CA TYR A 44 4.60 -10.43 3.88
C TYR A 44 5.73 -11.35 4.35
N ASN A 45 6.97 -10.91 4.15
CA ASN A 45 8.18 -11.55 4.67
C ASN A 45 9.07 -10.50 5.37
N PRO A 46 9.09 -10.45 6.71
CA PRO A 46 9.86 -9.45 7.43
C PRO A 46 11.36 -9.44 7.20
N PHE A 47 11.94 -10.57 6.79
CA PHE A 47 13.38 -10.66 6.53
C PHE A 47 13.71 -9.95 5.21
N GLU A 48 13.05 -10.34 4.12
CA GLU A 48 13.19 -9.71 2.79
C GLU A 48 12.77 -8.24 2.82
N MET A 49 11.68 -7.90 3.52
CA MET A 49 11.21 -6.53 3.63
C MET A 49 12.26 -5.60 4.27
N LYS A 50 13.11 -6.11 5.17
CA LYS A 50 14.16 -5.31 5.81
C LYS A 50 15.35 -5.02 4.89
N GLU A 51 15.42 -5.66 3.73
CA GLU A 51 16.45 -5.42 2.70
C GLU A 51 16.10 -4.22 1.81
N TYR A 52 14.87 -3.70 1.90
CA TYR A 52 14.48 -2.50 1.18
C TYR A 52 15.15 -1.24 1.77
N PRO A 53 15.36 -0.19 0.95
CA PRO A 53 15.89 1.08 1.46
C PRO A 53 15.05 1.64 2.61
N LYS A 54 15.71 2.21 3.62
CA LYS A 54 15.03 2.92 4.71
C LYS A 54 14.15 4.04 4.15
N GLY A 55 13.02 4.30 4.80
CA GLY A 55 12.01 5.24 4.32
C GLY A 55 11.10 4.68 3.22
N THR A 56 11.29 3.44 2.77
CA THR A 56 10.34 2.76 1.88
C THR A 56 8.94 2.75 2.51
N VAL A 57 7.93 3.00 1.69
CA VAL A 57 6.52 2.92 2.08
C VAL A 57 6.00 1.51 1.84
N PHE A 58 5.62 0.82 2.91
CA PHE A 58 4.92 -0.45 2.87
C PHE A 58 3.42 -0.21 2.97
N VAL A 59 2.70 -0.57 1.91
CA VAL A 59 1.25 -0.51 1.84
C VAL A 59 0.72 -1.93 2.03
N PHE A 60 0.18 -2.21 3.21
CA PHE A 60 -0.31 -3.54 3.57
C PHE A 60 -1.77 -3.71 3.14
N TYR A 61 -2.16 -4.91 2.70
CA TYR A 61 -3.57 -5.24 2.47
C TYR A 61 -3.92 -6.65 2.96
N CYS A 62 -5.19 -6.82 3.31
CA CYS A 62 -5.82 -8.11 3.61
C CYS A 62 -7.15 -8.21 2.84
N ASP A 63 -8.06 -9.12 3.20
CA ASP A 63 -9.32 -9.28 2.47
C ASP A 63 -10.22 -8.02 2.55
N THR A 64 -10.33 -7.37 3.73
CA THR A 64 -11.25 -6.24 3.96
C THR A 64 -10.59 -4.94 4.46
N GLY A 65 -9.26 -4.92 4.62
CA GLY A 65 -8.48 -3.77 5.11
C GLY A 65 -8.60 -3.48 6.62
N LYS A 66 -9.71 -3.86 7.27
CA LYS A 66 -9.98 -3.61 8.70
C LYS A 66 -8.87 -4.17 9.60
N THR A 67 -8.52 -5.43 9.41
CA THR A 67 -7.48 -6.10 10.20
C THR A 67 -6.11 -5.46 10.00
N THR A 68 -5.82 -4.98 8.78
CA THR A 68 -4.55 -4.31 8.50
C THR A 68 -4.43 -2.99 9.24
N LYS A 69 -5.52 -2.19 9.27
CA LYS A 69 -5.57 -0.94 10.02
C LYS A 69 -5.38 -1.15 11.52
N GLU A 70 -6.08 -2.12 12.10
CA GLU A 70 -5.95 -2.47 13.53
C GLU A 70 -4.53 -2.93 13.89
N ARG A 71 -3.85 -3.62 12.96
CA ARG A 71 -2.47 -4.10 13.14
C ARG A 71 -1.38 -3.11 12.73
N LEU A 72 -1.74 -1.89 12.31
CA LEU A 72 -0.76 -0.94 11.79
C LEU A 72 0.30 -0.57 12.84
N ASN A 73 -0.08 -0.45 14.11
CA ASN A 73 0.85 -0.22 15.21
C ASN A 73 1.85 -1.37 15.40
N PHE A 74 1.43 -2.62 15.15
CA PHE A 74 2.34 -3.77 15.17
C PHE A 74 3.37 -3.67 14.04
N TYR A 75 2.95 -3.30 12.83
CA TYR A 75 3.87 -3.11 11.71
C TYR A 75 4.85 -1.97 11.95
N ARG A 76 4.38 -0.83 12.48
CA ARG A 76 5.24 0.32 12.83
C ARG A 76 6.32 -0.03 13.86
N LYS A 77 5.97 -0.81 14.88
CA LYS A 77 6.96 -1.30 15.86
C LYS A 77 7.99 -2.25 15.22
N LYS A 78 7.58 -3.05 14.24
CA LYS A 78 8.44 -4.02 13.57
C LYS A 78 9.33 -3.40 12.49
N PHE A 79 8.87 -2.32 11.87
CA PHE A 79 9.53 -1.60 10.78
C PHE A 79 9.62 -0.09 11.11
N PRO A 80 10.36 0.31 12.18
CA PRO A 80 10.41 1.70 12.63
C PRO A 80 11.09 2.64 11.64
N ASP A 81 12.00 2.12 10.81
CA ASP A 81 12.71 2.87 9.76
C ASP A 81 11.91 3.00 8.46
N TYR A 82 10.65 2.54 8.44
CA TYR A 82 9.80 2.46 7.26
C TYR A 82 8.44 3.11 7.52
N ILE A 83 7.74 3.44 6.44
CA ILE A 83 6.40 4.02 6.54
C ILE A 83 5.37 2.92 6.31
N CYS A 84 4.52 2.69 7.31
CA CYS A 84 3.48 1.66 7.22
C CYS A 84 2.11 2.31 6.96
N ILE A 85 1.46 1.88 5.88
CA ILE A 85 0.14 2.32 5.42
C ILE A 85 -0.76 1.10 5.23
N SER A 86 -2.05 1.22 5.51
CA SER A 86 -3.05 0.21 5.17
C SER A 86 -3.79 0.56 3.87
N LEU A 87 -3.99 -0.41 2.98
CA LEU A 87 -4.85 -0.25 1.81
C LEU A 87 -6.32 -0.32 2.25
N ARG A 88 -7.04 0.79 2.10
CA ARG A 88 -8.44 0.92 2.52
C ARG A 88 -9.31 -0.11 1.80
N GLY A 89 -10.06 -0.89 2.57
CA GLY A 89 -10.98 -1.90 2.04
C GLY A 89 -10.31 -3.18 1.51
N GLY A 90 -8.96 -3.24 1.51
CA GLY A 90 -8.20 -4.42 1.11
C GLY A 90 -8.56 -4.94 -0.27
N LYS A 91 -8.49 -6.27 -0.44
CA LYS A 91 -8.82 -6.96 -1.68
C LYS A 91 -10.28 -6.76 -2.10
N GLY A 92 -11.23 -6.70 -1.16
CA GLY A 92 -12.66 -6.54 -1.48
C GLY A 92 -13.01 -5.22 -2.18
N TYR A 93 -12.21 -4.19 -1.95
CA TYR A 93 -12.38 -2.88 -2.60
C TYR A 93 -11.54 -2.71 -3.86
N TRP A 94 -10.65 -3.66 -4.16
CA TRP A 94 -9.79 -3.58 -5.34
C TRP A 94 -10.60 -3.62 -6.63
N ARG A 95 -10.22 -2.76 -7.57
CA ARG A 95 -10.78 -2.69 -8.92
C ARG A 95 -9.66 -3.00 -9.93
N PRO A 96 -9.60 -4.21 -10.52
CA PRO A 96 -8.49 -4.64 -11.39
C PRO A 96 -8.29 -3.79 -12.65
N ASN A 97 -9.35 -3.14 -13.12
CA ASN A 97 -9.36 -2.31 -14.33
C ASN A 97 -9.48 -0.81 -14.01
N PHE A 98 -9.04 -0.41 -12.80
CA PHE A 98 -9.04 0.99 -12.40
C PHE A 98 -8.10 1.81 -13.31
N GLN A 99 -8.62 2.90 -13.86
CA GLN A 99 -7.85 3.84 -14.68
C GLN A 99 -7.88 5.22 -14.03
N LEU A 100 -6.73 5.69 -13.57
CA LEU A 100 -6.62 6.93 -12.79
C LEU A 100 -7.19 8.15 -13.55
N GLN A 101 -6.91 8.25 -14.86
CA GLN A 101 -7.44 9.36 -15.70
C GLN A 101 -8.97 9.37 -15.77
N LYS A 102 -9.61 8.22 -15.98
CA LYS A 102 -11.07 8.12 -16.06
C LYS A 102 -11.78 8.48 -14.75
N GLU A 103 -11.12 8.24 -13.62
CA GLU A 103 -11.69 8.56 -12.31
C GLU A 103 -11.44 10.03 -11.92
N ILE A 104 -10.36 10.65 -12.38
CA ILE A 104 -10.18 12.11 -12.27
C ILE A 104 -11.25 12.84 -13.09
N GLU A 105 -11.52 12.40 -14.32
CA GLU A 105 -12.54 13.00 -15.20
C GLU A 105 -13.97 12.88 -14.66
N LYS A 106 -14.29 11.84 -13.87
CA LYS A 106 -15.61 11.70 -13.23
C LYS A 106 -15.85 12.65 -12.05
N ASN A 107 -14.79 13.21 -11.48
CA ASN A 107 -14.84 14.05 -10.28
C ASN A 107 -14.65 15.55 -10.60
N VAL A 108 -14.67 15.93 -11.88
CA VAL A 108 -14.64 17.31 -12.39
C VAL A 108 -16.01 17.70 -12.92
#